data_AF-A0A0C6FNC4-F1
#
_entry.id   AF-A0A0C6FNC4-F1
#
_cell.length_a   1.000
_cell.length_b   1.000
_cell.length_c   1.000
_cell.angle_alpha   90.00
_cell.angle_beta   90.00
_cell.angle_gamma   90.00
#
_symmetry.space_group_name_H-M   'P 1'
#
loop_
_entity.id
_entity.type
_entity.pdbx_description
1 polymer ?
#
loop_
_entity_poly.entity_id
_entity_poly.type
_entity_poly.pdbx_seq_one_letter_code
_entity_poly.pdbx_strand_id
1 'polypeptide(L)' 'MAPTLDAIPPLRNGRRGRPRQRPDKLHADKAYDAKVRRQECWARGITPRIARRGIERSDRLGRHRWVVERGHA' A
#
# COMPACT_ATOMS: atom_id res chain seq x y z
N MET A 1 -9.36 3.66 4.58
CA MET A 1 -8.00 4.09 4.21
C MET A 1 -8.03 5.19 3.14
N ALA A 2 -9.22 5.45 2.57
CA ALA A 2 -9.50 6.47 1.57
C ALA A 2 -8.83 7.84 1.81
N PRO A 3 -8.98 8.53 2.97
CA PRO A 3 -8.44 9.88 3.11
C PRO A 3 -6.91 9.92 2.99
N THR A 4 -6.22 8.88 3.47
CA THR A 4 -4.76 8.76 3.33
C THR A 4 -4.34 8.53 1.88
N LEU A 5 -5.08 7.68 1.15
CA LEU A 5 -4.80 7.45 -0.27
C LEU A 5 -5.09 8.69 -1.11
N ASP A 6 -6.09 9.47 -0.72
CA ASP A 6 -6.46 10.70 -1.43
C ASP A 6 -5.45 11.82 -1.22
N ALA A 7 -4.86 11.88 -0.03
CA ALA A 7 -3.80 12.83 0.32
C ALA A 7 -2.43 12.51 -0.30
N ILE A 8 -2.26 11.37 -0.99
CA ILE A 8 -0.99 11.06 -1.68
C ILE A 8 -0.73 12.16 -2.73
N PRO A 9 0.37 12.92 -2.61
CA PRO A 9 0.69 13.95 -3.57
C PRO A 9 0.99 13.33 -4.94
N PRO A 10 0.77 14.08 -6.04
CA PRO A 10 1.16 13.62 -7.35
C PRO A 10 2.62 13.17 -7.38
N LEU A 11 2.85 11.98 -7.95
CA LEU A 11 4.18 11.44 -8.14
C LEU A 11 4.92 12.25 -9.20
N ARG A 12 5.86 13.09 -8.75
CA ARG A 12 6.86 13.72 -9.61
C ARG A 12 7.80 12.63 -10.11
N ASN A 13 7.60 12.20 -11.35
CA ASN A 13 8.44 11.19 -11.99
C ASN A 13 9.46 11.80 -12.97
N GLY A 14 9.58 13.13 -13.03
CA GLY A 14 10.50 13.84 -13.92
C GLY A 14 10.25 13.65 -15.42
N ARG A 15 9.17 12.94 -15.80
CA ARG A 15 8.85 12.64 -17.19
C ARG A 15 8.02 13.77 -17.80
N ARG A 16 8.32 14.12 -19.05
CA ARG A 16 7.53 15.08 -19.86
C ARG A 16 6.14 14.48 -20.11
N GLY A 17 5.07 15.17 -19.71
CA GLY A 17 3.68 14.71 -19.85
C GLY A 17 2.81 14.98 -18.62
N ARG A 18 1.55 14.51 -18.63
CA ARG A 18 0.64 14.66 -17.48
C ARG A 18 1.25 13.98 -16.25
N PRO A 19 1.49 14.70 -15.13
CA PRO A 19 2.05 14.10 -13.94
C PRO A 19 1.23 12.91 -13.47
N ARG A 20 1.88 11.80 -13.09
CA ARG A 20 1.19 10.67 -12.48
C ARG A 20 0.70 11.10 -11.10
N GLN A 21 -0.60 10.98 -10.84
CA GLN A 21 -1.17 11.44 -9.58
C GLN A 21 -1.14 10.37 -8.47
N ARG A 22 -0.98 9.09 -8.82
CA ARG A 22 -1.07 7.96 -7.89
C ARG A 22 -0.02 6.88 -8.19
N PRO A 23 0.39 6.08 -7.20
CA PRO A 23 1.28 4.94 -7.38
C PRO A 23 0.59 3.74 -8.03
N ASP A 24 1.35 2.93 -8.76
CA ASP A 24 0.84 1.73 -9.44
C ASP A 24 0.48 0.61 -8.43
N LYS A 25 1.18 0.57 -7.28
CA LYS A 25 1.05 -0.48 -6.26
C LYS A 25 1.10 0.13 -4.87
N LEU A 26 0.27 -0.37 -3.96
CA LEU A 26 0.30 -0.05 -2.53
C LEU A 26 0.74 -1.27 -1.73
N HIS A 27 1.87 -1.18 -1.04
CA HIS A 27 2.26 -2.18 -0.05
C HIS A 27 1.74 -1.74 1.32
N ALA A 28 0.95 -2.59 1.97
CA ALA A 28 0.43 -2.32 3.31
C ALA A 28 0.50 -3.55 4.21
N ASP A 29 0.28 -3.32 5.50
CA ASP A 29 0.38 -4.37 6.51
C ASP A 29 -0.69 -5.43 6.38
N LYS A 30 -0.39 -6.62 6.87
CA LYS A 30 -1.36 -7.71 6.95
C LYS A 30 -2.58 -7.32 7.76
N ALA A 31 -2.42 -6.43 8.74
CA ALA A 31 -3.51 -5.83 9.50
C ALA A 31 -4.52 -5.05 8.62
N TYR A 32 -4.11 -4.63 7.42
CA TYR A 32 -4.95 -3.94 6.45
C TYR A 32 -5.65 -4.90 5.48
N ASP A 33 -5.62 -6.21 5.70
CA ASP A 33 -6.37 -7.18 4.88
C ASP A 33 -7.87 -7.11 5.16
N ALA A 34 -8.52 -6.14 4.52
CA ALA A 34 -9.96 -6.01 4.49
C ALA A 34 -10.41 -5.76 3.04
N LYS A 35 -11.54 -6.35 2.66
CA LYS A 35 -12.12 -6.20 1.31
C LYS A 35 -12.35 -4.72 0.96
N VAL A 36 -12.88 -3.94 1.91
CA VAL A 36 -13.12 -2.50 1.76
C VAL A 36 -11.84 -1.75 1.39
N ARG A 37 -10.73 -2.05 2.07
CA ARG A 37 -9.43 -1.39 1.80
C ARG A 37 -8.86 -1.75 0.44
N ARG A 38 -9.05 -3.00 0.01
CA ARG A 38 -8.71 -3.40 -1.36
C ARG A 38 -9.54 -2.59 -2.35
N GLN A 39 -10.87 -2.56 -2.20
CA GLN A 39 -11.78 -1.81 -3.08
C GLN A 39 -11.42 -0.32 -3.18
N GLU A 40 -11.08 0.32 -2.06
CA GLU A 40 -10.58 1.71 -2.04
C GLU A 40 -9.36 1.92 -2.96
N CYS A 41 -8.45 0.94 -3.02
CA CYS A 41 -7.28 0.97 -3.90
C CYS A 41 -7.66 0.77 -5.38
N TRP A 42 -8.49 -0.23 -5.68
CA TRP A 42 -8.96 -0.50 -7.05
C TRP A 42 -9.70 0.68 -7.65
N ALA A 43 -10.56 1.35 -6.86
CA ALA A 43 -11.27 2.55 -7.28
C ALA A 43 -10.34 3.71 -7.67
N ARG A 44 -9.08 3.70 -7.21
CA ARG A 44 -8.05 4.70 -7.50
C ARG A 44 -7.02 4.22 -8.52
N GLY A 45 -7.21 3.04 -9.12
CA GLY A 45 -6.26 2.41 -10.04
C GLY A 45 -4.97 1.92 -9.37
N ILE A 46 -4.97 1.75 -8.04
CA ILE A 46 -3.81 1.32 -7.26
C ILE A 46 -3.92 -0.18 -6.99
N THR A 47 -2.88 -0.94 -7.30
CA THR A 47 -2.86 -2.39 -7.03
C THR A 47 -2.51 -2.66 -5.56
N PRO A 48 -3.40 -3.26 -4.74
CA PRO A 48 -3.11 -3.55 -3.34
C PRO A 48 -2.22 -4.79 -3.18
N ARG A 49 -1.00 -4.61 -2.69
CA ARG A 49 -0.05 -5.64 -2.27
C ARG A 49 -0.10 -5.80 -0.74
N ILE A 50 -1.23 -6.35 -0.28
CA ILE A 50 -1.54 -6.59 1.13
C ILE A 50 -1.56 -8.10 1.37
N ALA A 51 -0.81 -8.56 2.37
CA ALA A 51 -0.81 -9.98 2.73
C ALA A 51 -2.16 -10.40 3.32
N ARG A 52 -2.67 -11.57 2.92
CA ARG A 52 -3.95 -12.13 3.38
C ARG A 52 -3.84 -12.66 4.81
N ARG A 53 -4.71 -12.19 5.69
CA ARG A 53 -4.77 -12.64 7.09
C ARG A 53 -5.27 -14.09 7.14
N GLY A 54 -4.56 -14.95 7.87
CA GLY A 54 -4.90 -16.37 8.03
C GLY A 54 -4.52 -17.28 6.85
N ILE A 55 -3.99 -16.73 5.75
CA ILE A 55 -3.63 -17.52 4.55
C ILE A 55 -2.13 -17.41 4.28
N GLU A 56 -1.62 -16.18 4.10
CA GLU A 56 -0.22 -15.98 3.77
C GLU A 56 0.63 -15.98 5.04
N ARG A 57 1.86 -16.52 4.99
CA ARG A 57 2.78 -16.49 6.13
C ARG A 57 3.32 -15.08 6.38
N SER A 58 3.62 -14.76 7.64
CA SER A 58 4.13 -13.42 8.04
C SER A 58 5.66 -13.31 7.99
N ASP A 59 6.36 -14.35 7.55
CA ASP A 59 7.81 -14.49 7.53
C ASP A 59 8.50 -13.78 6.36
N ARG A 60 7.75 -13.41 5.29
CA ARG A 60 8.32 -12.83 4.05
C ARG A 60 8.35 -11.30 3.99
N LEU A 61 8.29 -10.58 5.13
CA LEU A 61 8.19 -9.11 5.13
C LEU A 61 9.41 -8.36 4.53
N GLY A 62 10.58 -8.99 4.45
CA GLY A 62 11.87 -8.28 4.35
C GLY A 62 12.30 -7.68 3.01
N ARG A 63 11.59 -7.86 1.89
CA ARG A 63 12.06 -7.35 0.57
C ARG A 63 11.51 -5.98 0.14
N HIS A 64 10.31 -5.63 0.58
CA HIS A 64 9.61 -4.40 0.15
C HIS A 64 9.08 -3.58 1.33
N ARG A 65 9.37 -4.03 2.56
CA ARG A 65 8.76 -3.51 3.77
C ARG A 65 9.80 -3.51 4.87
N TRP A 66 10.06 -2.34 5.44
CA TRP A 66 10.83 -2.25 6.67
C TRP A 66 10.01 -2.89 7.79
N VAL A 67 10.57 -3.91 8.44
CA VAL A 67 10.03 -4.45 9.67
C VAL A 67 10.21 -3.37 10.73
N VAL A 68 9.13 -2.75 11.18
CA VAL A 68 9.17 -1.90 12.37
C VAL A 68 9.19 -2.87 13.55
N GLU A 69 10.37 -3.09 14.13
CA GLU A 69 10.47 -3.78 15.40
C GLU A 69 9.72 -2.95 16.44
N ARG A 70 8.67 -3.52 17.00
CA ARG A 70 7.94 -2.89 18.08
C ARG A 70 8.73 -3.19 19.35
N GLY A 71 9.65 -2.29 19.71
CA GLY A 71 10.23 -2.25 21.04
C GLY A 71 9.11 -1.94 22.04
N HIS A 72 8.57 -2.98 22.68
CA HIS A 72 7.87 -2.83 23.94
C HIS A 72 8.93 -2.98 25.04
N ALA A 73 9.37 -1.85 25.58
CA ALA A 73 9.95 -1.72 26.91
C ALA A 73 9.04 -0.79 27.71
#